data_AF-A0A9D8PU07-F1
#
_entry.id   AF-A0A9D8PU07-F1
#
_cell.length_a   1.000
_cell.length_b   1.000
_cell.length_c   1.000
_cell.angle_alpha   90.00
_cell.angle_beta   90.00
_cell.angle_gamma   90.00
#
_symmetry.space_group_name_H-M   'P 1'
#
loop_
_entity.id
_entity.type
_entity.pdbx_description
1 polymer ?
#
loop_
_entity_poly.entity_id
_entity_poly.type
_entity_poly.pdbx_seq_one_letter_code
_entity_poly.pdbx_strand_id
1 'polypeptide(L)'
;MSSPAKPLPTRERLSEVRYEIRGELARRARELEAQGRRLIKLNIGNPGNFGFRAPEHLQRAIADDMGRTDPYTHQQGLPVAREAIAEAYARRGAPDAHADRVFLGNGVSELIDLSLRALLNPGDEVLVPSP
;
A
#
# COMPACT_ATOMS: atom_id res chain seq x y z
N MET A 1 -25.63 -38.84 -4.92
CA MET A 1 -25.75 -37.39 -5.08
C MET A 1 -24.91 -36.73 -4.00
N SER A 2 -23.84 -36.01 -4.37
CA SER A 2 -22.98 -35.33 -3.39
C SER A 2 -23.75 -34.17 -2.76
N SER A 3 -23.72 -34.07 -1.42
CA SER A 3 -24.38 -32.97 -0.71
C SER A 3 -23.71 -31.64 -1.10
N PRO A 4 -24.47 -30.55 -1.33
CA PRO A 4 -23.87 -29.27 -1.69
C PRO A 4 -22.93 -28.81 -0.57
N ALA A 5 -21.68 -28.50 -0.92
CA ALA A 5 -20.68 -28.03 0.02
C ALA A 5 -21.18 -26.77 0.75
N LYS A 6 -21.08 -26.77 2.09
CA LYS A 6 -21.46 -25.61 2.90
C LYS A 6 -20.62 -24.40 2.46
N PRO A 7 -21.23 -23.24 2.14
CA PRO A 7 -20.48 -22.04 1.79
C PRO A 7 -19.56 -21.64 2.96
N LEU A 8 -18.32 -21.27 2.67
CA LEU A 8 -17.41 -20.69 3.65
C LEU A 8 -17.78 -19.22 3.84
N PRO A 9 -18.34 -18.82 5.00
CA PRO A 9 -18.74 -17.44 5.21
C PRO A 9 -17.53 -16.53 5.35
N THR A 10 -17.66 -15.29 4.88
CA THR A 10 -16.67 -14.24 5.15
C THR A 10 -16.68 -13.90 6.63
N ARG A 11 -15.51 -13.57 7.22
CA ARG A 11 -15.42 -13.14 8.62
C ARG A 11 -16.25 -11.87 8.85
N GLU A 12 -16.99 -11.83 9.95
CA GLU A 12 -17.90 -10.73 10.30
C GLU A 12 -17.21 -9.36 10.30
N ARG A 13 -15.96 -9.25 10.78
CA ARG A 13 -15.18 -8.00 10.75
C ARG A 13 -14.99 -7.39 9.35
N LEU A 14 -15.21 -8.15 8.28
CA LEU A 14 -15.10 -7.65 6.90
C LEU A 14 -16.45 -7.20 6.33
N SER A 15 -17.56 -7.40 7.04
CA SER A 15 -18.91 -7.07 6.57
C SER A 15 -19.11 -5.58 6.34
N GLU A 16 -18.38 -4.74 7.08
CA GLU A 16 -18.44 -3.27 7.00
C GLU A 16 -17.27 -2.65 6.23
N VAL A 17 -16.29 -3.46 5.79
CA VAL A 17 -15.17 -2.95 5.00
C VAL A 17 -15.68 -2.57 3.60
N ARG A 18 -15.41 -1.32 3.20
CA ARG A 18 -15.72 -0.79 1.86
C ARG A 18 -14.45 -0.25 1.23
N TYR A 19 -14.16 -0.67 0.00
CA TYR A 19 -13.02 -0.17 -0.77
C TYR A 19 -13.44 0.16 -2.20
N GLU A 20 -14.07 1.32 -2.34
CA GLU A 20 -14.81 1.72 -3.54
C GLU A 20 -13.94 1.97 -4.77
N ILE A 21 -12.66 2.29 -4.60
CA ILE A 21 -11.70 2.51 -5.71
C ILE A 21 -11.64 1.28 -6.63
N ARG A 22 -11.87 0.08 -6.10
CA ARG A 22 -11.92 -1.19 -6.86
C ARG A 22 -13.29 -1.88 -6.77
N GLY A 23 -14.34 -1.15 -6.43
CA GLY A 23 -15.71 -1.62 -6.29
C GLY A 23 -16.44 -1.80 -7.63
N GLU A 24 -17.74 -1.56 -7.62
CA GLU A 24 -18.62 -1.82 -8.77
C GLU A 24 -18.22 -1.01 -10.02
N LEU A 25 -17.80 0.24 -9.85
CA LEU A 25 -17.35 1.08 -10.95
C LEU A 25 -16.13 0.47 -11.66
N ALA A 26 -15.17 -0.06 -10.90
CA ALA A 26 -13.99 -0.70 -11.48
C ALA A 26 -14.37 -1.99 -12.22
N ARG A 27 -15.33 -2.77 -11.70
CA ARG A 27 -15.86 -3.94 -12.40
C ARG A 27 -16.53 -3.54 -13.72
N ARG A 28 -17.40 -2.52 -13.70
CA ARG A 28 -18.07 -2.04 -14.90
C ARG A 28 -17.09 -1.48 -15.93
N ALA A 29 -16.06 -0.77 -15.49
CA ALA A 29 -14.98 -0.30 -16.36
C ALA A 29 -14.29 -1.47 -17.08
N ARG A 30 -13.95 -2.55 -16.35
CA ARG A 30 -13.34 -3.75 -16.95
C ARG A 30 -14.25 -4.43 -17.98
N GLU A 31 -15.56 -4.50 -17.72
CA GLU A 31 -16.52 -5.07 -18.68
C GLU A 31 -16.57 -4.26 -19.98
N LEU A 32 -16.60 -2.93 -19.88
CA LEU A 32 -16.60 -2.05 -21.03
C LEU A 32 -15.28 -2.14 -21.81
N GLU A 33 -14.14 -2.24 -21.11
CA GLU A 33 -12.84 -2.48 -21.74
C GLU A 33 -12.78 -3.84 -22.46
N ALA A 34 -13.34 -4.90 -21.87
CA ALA A 34 -13.44 -6.22 -22.49
C ALA A 34 -14.32 -6.22 -23.76
N GLN A 35 -15.24 -5.26 -23.88
CA GLN A 35 -16.03 -5.01 -25.09
C GLN A 35 -15.28 -4.15 -26.13
N GLY A 36 -13.99 -3.88 -25.93
CA GLY A 36 -13.16 -3.08 -26.83
C GLY A 36 -13.33 -1.56 -26.66
N ARG A 37 -14.07 -1.09 -25.64
CA ARG A 37 -14.20 0.35 -25.40
C ARG A 37 -12.93 0.89 -24.75
N ARG A 38 -12.44 2.01 -25.27
CA ARG A 38 -11.35 2.76 -24.65
C ARG A 38 -11.91 3.67 -23.55
N LEU A 39 -11.44 3.48 -22.32
CA LEU A 39 -11.83 4.32 -21.18
C LEU A 39 -10.67 5.19 -20.72
N ILE A 40 -10.97 6.43 -20.32
CA ILE A 40 -10.04 7.30 -19.61
C ILE A 40 -10.33 7.13 -18.11
N LYS A 41 -9.37 6.57 -17.38
CA LYS A 41 -9.52 6.25 -15.95
C LYS A 41 -9.04 7.42 -15.09
N LEU A 42 -9.97 8.26 -14.62
CA LEU A 42 -9.67 9.39 -13.74
C LEU A 42 -9.88 9.08 -12.24
N ASN A 43 -10.07 7.81 -11.89
CA ASN A 43 -10.44 7.36 -10.55
C ASN A 43 -9.25 6.88 -9.70
N ILE A 44 -8.07 6.70 -10.29
CA ILE A 44 -6.88 6.18 -9.59
C ILE A 44 -5.70 7.12 -9.76
N GLY A 45 -5.07 7.49 -8.64
CA GLY A 45 -3.83 8.25 -8.62
C GLY A 45 -2.62 7.39 -8.98
N ASN A 46 -2.59 6.81 -10.19
CA ASN A 46 -1.44 6.10 -10.72
C ASN A 46 -0.73 6.96 -11.79
N PRO A 47 0.35 7.68 -11.44
CA PRO A 47 1.07 8.53 -12.38
C PRO A 47 1.61 7.77 -13.60
N GLY A 48 1.95 6.48 -13.43
CA GLY A 48 2.44 5.62 -14.50
C GLY A 48 1.47 5.50 -15.69
N ASN A 49 0.16 5.52 -15.41
CA ASN A 49 -0.87 5.47 -16.47
C ASN A 49 -0.93 6.75 -17.32
N PHE A 50 -0.30 7.83 -16.85
CA PHE A 50 -0.30 9.15 -17.48
C PHE A 50 1.10 9.58 -17.95
N GLY A 51 2.02 8.63 -18.12
CA GLY A 51 3.35 8.89 -18.68
C GLY A 51 4.39 9.40 -17.68
N PHE A 52 4.03 9.61 -16.41
CA PHE A 52 5.02 9.88 -15.38
C PHE A 52 5.84 8.61 -15.11
N ARG A 53 7.16 8.76 -15.09
CA ARG A 53 8.10 7.67 -14.85
C ARG A 53 9.02 8.03 -13.70
N ALA A 54 9.52 7.02 -13.01
CA ALA A 54 10.57 7.22 -12.03
C ALA A 54 11.78 7.90 -12.72
N PRO A 55 12.42 8.89 -12.09
CA PRO A 55 13.67 9.46 -12.60
C PRO A 55 14.71 8.39 -12.91
N GLU A 56 15.53 8.62 -13.94
CA GLU A 56 16.49 7.64 -14.44
C GLU A 56 17.47 7.15 -13.36
N HIS A 57 17.95 8.05 -12.50
CA HIS A 57 18.87 7.69 -11.42
C HIS A 57 18.28 6.67 -10.43
N LEU A 58 16.96 6.70 -10.19
CA LEU A 58 16.29 5.69 -9.36
C LEU A 58 16.18 4.35 -10.07
N GLN A 59 15.87 4.37 -11.38
CA GLN A 59 15.80 3.15 -12.17
C GLN A 59 17.15 2.44 -12.21
N ARG A 60 18.24 3.20 -12.41
CA ARG A 60 19.61 2.68 -12.38
C ARG A 60 19.97 2.13 -11.00
N ALA A 61 19.72 2.87 -9.92
CA ALA A 61 20.00 2.40 -8.56
C ALA A 61 19.32 1.05 -8.22
N ILE A 62 18.09 0.84 -8.69
CA ILE A 62 17.38 -0.43 -8.51
C ILE A 62 17.99 -1.53 -9.39
N ALA A 63 18.23 -1.24 -10.66
CA ALA A 63 18.77 -2.23 -11.60
C ALA A 63 20.18 -2.70 -11.20
N ASP A 64 21.04 -1.75 -10.80
CA ASP A 64 22.45 -2.00 -10.48
C ASP A 64 22.61 -2.79 -9.17
N ASP A 65 21.68 -2.65 -8.22
CA ASP A 65 21.76 -3.32 -6.92
C ASP A 65 20.93 -4.62 -6.83
N MET A 66 20.14 -4.95 -7.86
CA MET A 66 19.21 -6.10 -7.86
C MET A 66 19.86 -7.44 -7.51
N GLY A 67 21.11 -7.66 -7.91
CA GLY A 67 21.86 -8.88 -7.62
C GLY A 67 22.29 -9.04 -6.16
N ARG A 68 22.04 -8.03 -5.31
CA ARG A 68 22.44 -8.00 -3.89
C ARG A 68 21.24 -7.95 -2.93
N THR A 69 20.01 -8.01 -3.46
CA THR A 69 18.77 -7.79 -2.71
C THR A 69 17.94 -9.06 -2.50
N ASP A 70 18.46 -10.24 -2.82
CA ASP A 70 17.77 -11.52 -2.64
C ASP A 70 17.63 -12.00 -1.18
N PRO A 71 18.53 -11.66 -0.22
CA PRO A 71 18.35 -12.09 1.16
C PRO A 71 17.29 -11.25 1.88
N TYR A 72 16.69 -11.82 2.93
CA TYR A 72 15.87 -11.04 3.84
C TYR A 72 16.70 -9.93 4.50
N THR A 73 16.09 -8.76 4.61
CA THR A 73 16.62 -7.65 5.42
C THR A 73 16.12 -7.75 6.86
N HIS A 74 16.64 -6.89 7.74
CA HIS A 74 16.07 -6.64 9.07
C HIS A 74 14.56 -6.38 8.97
N GLN A 75 13.79 -6.82 9.96
CA GLN A 75 12.31 -6.75 9.98
C GLN A 75 11.74 -5.32 9.87
N GLN A 76 12.53 -4.29 10.20
CA GLN A 76 12.15 -2.88 10.01
C GLN A 76 12.50 -2.34 8.62
N GLY A 77 13.20 -3.13 7.79
CA GLY A 77 13.74 -2.72 6.50
C GLY A 77 15.25 -2.46 6.51
N LEU A 78 15.78 -2.11 5.33
CA LEU A 78 17.20 -1.86 5.09
C LEU A 78 17.73 -0.74 6.02
N PRO A 79 18.81 -0.99 6.81
CA PRO A 79 19.36 0.00 7.73
C PRO A 79 19.69 1.35 7.08
N VAL A 80 20.40 1.32 5.96
CA VAL A 80 20.79 2.54 5.21
C VAL A 80 19.59 3.37 4.73
N ALA A 81 18.47 2.71 4.39
CA ALA A 81 17.26 3.41 3.98
C ALA A 81 16.55 4.03 5.18
N ARG A 82 16.55 3.36 6.35
CA ARG A 82 15.99 3.92 7.60
C ARG A 82 16.77 5.14 8.07
N GLU A 83 18.10 5.10 8.00
CA GLU A 83 18.98 6.25 8.29
C GLU A 83 18.67 7.43 7.37
N ALA A 84 18.64 7.19 6.04
CA ALA A 84 18.35 8.24 5.06
C ALA A 84 16.97 8.89 5.27
N ILE A 85 15.95 8.10 5.64
CA ILE A 85 14.61 8.61 5.97
C ILE A 85 14.66 9.44 7.25
N ALA A 86 15.28 8.95 8.32
CA ALA A 86 15.38 9.67 9.58
C ALA A 86 16.06 11.04 9.40
N GLU A 87 17.19 11.08 8.69
CA GLU A 87 17.87 12.34 8.36
C GLU A 87 17.00 13.27 7.51
N ALA A 88 16.26 12.74 6.53
CA ALA A 88 15.36 13.54 5.71
C ALA A 88 14.24 14.19 6.53
N TYR A 89 13.70 13.48 7.53
CA TYR A 89 12.69 14.01 8.46
C TYR A 89 13.29 14.98 9.46
N ALA A 90 14.50 14.75 9.97
CA ALA A 90 15.22 15.69 10.81
C ALA A 90 15.40 17.06 10.11
N ARG A 91 15.81 17.04 8.84
CA ARG A 91 15.91 18.25 8.00
C ARG A 91 14.56 18.94 7.74
N ARG A 92 13.43 18.24 7.92
CA ARG A 92 12.06 18.75 7.74
C ARG A 92 11.42 19.21 9.05
N GLY A 93 12.18 19.29 10.14
CA GLY A 93 11.69 19.80 11.43
C GLY A 93 11.26 18.74 12.43
N ALA A 94 11.64 17.47 12.23
CA ALA A 94 11.45 16.41 13.22
C ALA A 94 12.81 16.01 13.84
N PRO A 95 13.37 16.81 14.76
CA PRO A 95 14.74 16.62 15.27
C PRO A 95 14.96 15.28 15.96
N ASP A 96 13.91 14.67 16.51
CA ASP A 96 13.96 13.36 17.18
C ASP A 96 13.74 12.17 16.22
N ALA A 97 13.80 12.40 14.90
CA ALA A 97 13.75 11.34 13.91
C ALA A 97 14.98 10.43 14.05
N HIS A 98 14.76 9.16 14.37
CA HIS A 98 15.81 8.16 14.55
C HIS A 98 15.50 6.91 13.72
N ALA A 99 16.53 6.27 13.19
CA ALA A 99 16.39 5.10 12.30
C ALA A 99 15.64 3.93 12.95
N ASP A 100 15.71 3.79 14.28
CA ASP A 100 14.99 2.73 15.02
C ASP A 100 13.48 2.96 15.10
N ARG A 101 13.02 4.18 14.78
CA ARG A 101 11.60 4.55 14.71
C ARG A 101 11.05 4.50 13.27
N VAL A 102 11.86 4.07 12.31
CA VAL A 102 11.47 3.97 10.89
C VAL A 102 11.20 2.52 10.52
N PHE A 103 10.03 2.27 9.94
CA PHE A 103 9.64 0.99 9.37
C PHE A 103 9.43 1.15 7.87
N LEU A 104 10.10 0.31 7.08
CA LEU A 104 9.82 0.15 5.65
C LEU A 104 8.74 -0.93 5.48
N GLY A 105 7.78 -0.65 4.62
CA GLY A 105 6.73 -1.60 4.25
C GLY A 105 6.45 -1.58 2.76
N ASN A 106 5.58 -2.49 2.33
CA ASN A 106 5.06 -2.67 0.98
C ASN A 106 4.04 -1.58 0.63
N GLY A 107 4.53 -0.34 0.59
CA GLY A 107 3.70 0.86 0.49
C GLY A 107 3.01 1.23 1.80
N VAL A 108 2.51 2.45 1.86
CA VAL A 108 1.90 3.02 3.07
C VAL A 108 0.65 2.25 3.51
N SER A 109 -0.06 1.60 2.59
CA SER A 109 -1.26 0.81 2.90
C SER A 109 -1.01 -0.34 3.89
N GLU A 110 0.13 -1.03 3.78
CA GLU A 110 0.49 -2.07 4.75
C GLU A 110 0.77 -1.46 6.13
N LEU A 111 1.50 -0.36 6.18
CA LEU A 111 1.90 0.28 7.42
C LEU A 111 0.69 0.89 8.17
N ILE A 112 -0.33 1.38 7.45
CA ILE A 112 -1.60 1.83 8.06
C ILE A 112 -2.29 0.66 8.75
N ASP A 113 -2.46 -0.47 8.05
CA ASP A 113 -3.09 -1.66 8.61
C ASP A 113 -2.32 -2.20 9.83
N LEU A 114 -0.99 -2.29 9.72
CA LEU A 114 -0.15 -2.73 10.83
C LEU A 114 -0.26 -1.81 12.04
N SER A 115 -0.24 -0.49 11.84
CA SER A 115 -0.31 0.50 12.93
C SER A 115 -1.66 0.45 13.65
N LEU A 116 -2.78 0.37 12.89
CA LEU A 116 -4.11 0.30 13.48
C LEU A 116 -4.33 -1.02 14.23
N ARG A 117 -3.87 -2.15 13.68
CA ARG A 117 -3.98 -3.46 14.35
C ARG A 117 -3.11 -3.57 15.59
N ALA A 118 -1.96 -2.89 15.62
CA ALA A 118 -1.09 -2.87 16.79
C ALA A 118 -1.62 -1.96 17.90
N LEU A 119 -2.43 -0.95 17.56
CA LEU A 119 -2.90 0.06 18.50
C LEU A 119 -4.28 -0.23 19.09
N LEU A 120 -5.24 -0.73 18.30
CA LEU A 120 -6.66 -0.74 18.66
C LEU A 120 -7.15 -2.07 19.21
N ASN A 121 -8.05 -2.00 20.19
CA ASN A 121 -8.90 -3.08 20.68
C ASN A 121 -10.34 -2.96 20.14
N PRO A 122 -11.16 -4.04 20.24
CA PRO A 122 -12.58 -3.96 19.94
C PRO A 122 -13.28 -2.90 20.80
N GLY A 123 -13.97 -1.96 20.14
CA GLY A 123 -14.66 -0.84 20.80
C GLY A 123 -13.86 0.47 20.81
N ASP A 124 -12.58 0.46 20.44
CA ASP A 124 -11.81 1.68 20.29
C ASP A 124 -12.24 2.46 19.03
N GLU A 125 -12.19 3.79 19.13
CA GLU A 125 -12.57 4.71 18.06
C GLU A 125 -11.36 5.49 17.52
N VAL A 126 -11.35 5.75 16.21
CA VAL A 126 -10.32 6.54 15.54
C VAL A 126 -10.97 7.74 14.85
N LEU A 127 -10.45 8.93 15.10
CA LEU A 127 -10.83 10.13 14.36
C LEU A 127 -10.30 10.04 12.92
N VAL A 128 -11.21 9.95 11.96
CA VAL A 128 -10.90 9.96 10.52
C VAL A 128 -11.44 11.26 9.93
N PRO A 129 -10.62 12.07 9.23
CA PRO A 129 -11.12 13.24 8.53
C PRO A 129 -12.11 12.80 7.44
N SER A 130 -13.09 13.64 7.15
CA SER A 130 -14.03 13.43 6.04
C SER A 130 -13.95 14.62 5.10
N PRO A 131 -13.72 14.43 3.78
CA PRO A 131 -13.49 13.16 3.04
C PRO A 131 -12.06 12.61 3.06
#